data_AF-H1LSQ9-F1
#
_entry.id   AF-H1LSQ9-F1
#
_cell.length_a   1.000
_cell.length_b   1.000
_cell.length_c   1.000
_cell.angle_alpha   90.00
_cell.angle_beta   90.00
_cell.angle_gamma   90.00
#
_symmetry.space_group_name_H-M   'P 1'
#
loop_
_entity.id
_entity.type
_entity.pdbx_description
1 polymer ?
#
loop_
_entity_poly.entity_id
_entity_poly.type
_entity_poly.pdbx_seq_one_letter_code
_entity_poly.pdbx_strand_id
1 'polypeptide(L)' 'MAEKDITQKVLEQYNDVFMDIVNVLLFNGEMVVRADDLIDLPTSSSKKIG' A
#
# COMPACT_ATOMS: atom_id res chain seq x y z
N MET A 1 16.02 6.70 15.23
CA MET A 1 16.30 5.48 14.44
C MET A 1 15.23 4.43 14.75
N ALA A 2 15.11 3.98 16.01
CA ALA A 2 14.12 2.97 16.40
C ALA A 2 12.64 3.25 16.04
N GLU A 3 12.14 4.49 16.17
CA GLU A 3 10.73 4.81 15.87
C GLU A 3 10.42 4.73 14.37
N LYS A 4 11.36 5.20 13.53
CA LYS A 4 11.27 5.09 12.07
C LYS A 4 11.25 3.63 11.61
N ASP A 5 12.04 2.77 12.25
CA ASP A 5 12.08 1.33 11.94
C ASP A 5 10.77 0.62 12.26
N ILE A 6 10.05 1.05 13.31
CA ILE A 6 8.73 0.51 13.67
C ILE A 6 7.67 0.99 12.68
N THR A 7 7.64 2.29 12.39
CA THR A 7 6.67 2.85 11.44
C THR A 7 6.85 2.27 10.04
N GLN A 8 8.09 2.12 9.56
CA GLN A 8 8.35 1.52 8.24
C GLN A 8 7.92 0.06 8.17
N LYS A 9 8.21 -0.75 9.19
CA LYS A 9 7.75 -2.15 9.24
C LYS A 9 6.23 -2.26 9.19
N VAL A 10 5.53 -1.38 9.90
CA VAL A 10 4.06 -1.38 9.88
C VAL A 10 3.54 -1.00 8.48
N LEU A 11 4.15 -0.02 7.82
CA LEU A 11 3.79 0.40 6.46
C LEU A 11 4.09 -0.70 5.41
N GLU A 12 5.24 -1.36 5.51
CA GLU A 12 5.60 -2.51 4.66
C GLU A 12 4.57 -3.63 4.79
N GLN A 13 4.11 -3.92 6.02
CA GLN A 13 3.03 -4.90 6.24
C GLN A 13 1.69 -4.48 5.60
N TYR A 14 1.38 -3.17 5.53
CA TYR A 14 0.20 -2.69 4.82
C TYR A 14 0.34 -2.88 3.31
N ASN A 15 1.51 -2.59 2.75
CA ASN A 15 1.78 -2.76 1.32
C ASN A 15 1.72 -4.23 0.90
N ASP A 16 2.26 -5.17 1.68
CA ASP A 16 2.19 -6.61 1.39
C ASP A 16 0.75 -7.10 1.30
N VAL A 17 -0.08 -6.76 2.29
CA VAL A 17 -1.49 -7.15 2.32
C VAL A 17 -2.26 -6.51 1.16
N PHE A 18 -1.99 -5.24 0.86
CA PHE A 18 -2.65 -4.54 -0.22
C PHE A 18 -2.27 -5.13 -1.60
N MET A 19 -1.00 -5.49 -1.78
CA MET A 19 -0.50 -6.17 -2.97
C MET A 19 -1.20 -7.51 -3.19
N ASP A 20 -1.34 -8.33 -2.15
CA ASP A 20 -2.05 -9.62 -2.24
C ASP A 20 -3.51 -9.41 -2.65
N ILE A 21 -4.20 -8.44 -2.05
CA ILE A 21 -5.60 -8.13 -2.39
C ILE A 21 -5.73 -7.72 -3.87
N VAL A 22 -4.85 -6.83 -4.34
CA VAL A 22 -4.90 -6.33 -5.72
C VAL A 22 -4.58 -7.45 -6.73
N ASN A 23 -3.54 -8.24 -6.48
CA ASN A 23 -3.15 -9.33 -7.35
C ASN A 23 -4.22 -10.43 -7.40
N VAL A 24 -4.81 -10.79 -6.27
CA VAL A 24 -5.91 -11.78 -6.23
C VAL A 24 -7.16 -11.27 -6.93
N LEU A 25 -7.60 -10.04 -6.65
CA LEU A 25 -8.88 -9.54 -7.14
C LEU A 25 -8.84 -9.00 -8.58
N LEU A 26 -7.75 -8.35 -8.98
CA LEU A 26 -7.66 -7.66 -10.27
C LEU A 26 -6.82 -8.42 -11.31
N PHE A 27 -5.92 -9.29 -10.85
CA PHE A 27 -4.99 -10.03 -11.70
C PHE A 27 -5.15 -11.55 -11.56
N ASN A 28 -6.30 -12.03 -11.08
CA ASN A 28 -6.62 -13.46 -10.94
C ASN A 28 -5.58 -14.27 -10.15
N GLY A 29 -4.88 -13.63 -9.22
CA GLY A 29 -3.80 -14.25 -8.43
C GLY A 29 -2.43 -14.23 -9.10
N GLU A 30 -2.27 -13.59 -10.26
CA GLU A 30 -0.96 -13.35 -10.86
C GLU A 30 -0.24 -12.21 -10.13
N MET A 31 1.06 -12.40 -9.87
CA MET A 31 1.88 -11.43 -9.14
C MET A 31 2.34 -10.30 -10.07
N VAL A 32 1.43 -9.37 -10.36
CA VAL A 32 1.65 -8.24 -11.29
C VAL A 32 2.10 -6.98 -10.55
N VAL A 33 1.53 -6.70 -9.37
CA VAL A 33 1.91 -5.58 -8.49
C VAL A 33 2.85 -6.07 -7.40
N ARG A 34 3.91 -5.31 -7.08
CA ARG A 34 4.81 -5.62 -5.95
C ARG A 34 4.53 -4.68 -4.78
N ALA A 35 4.80 -5.14 -3.56
CA ALA A 35 4.64 -4.30 -2.36
C ALA A 35 5.48 -3.02 -2.41
N ASP A 36 6.68 -3.11 -3.00
CA ASP A 36 7.58 -1.96 -3.20
C ASP A 36 7.06 -0.93 -4.22
N ASP A 37 6.11 -1.31 -5.08
CA ASP A 37 5.51 -0.41 -6.07
C ASP A 37 4.37 0.43 -5.45
N LEU A 38 3.95 0.12 -4.23
CA LEU A 38 2.88 0.81 -3.53
C LEU A 38 3.43 2.00 -2.74
N ILE A 39 2.88 3.18 -3.02
CA ILE A 39 3.22 4.41 -2.31
C ILE A 39 2.06 4.85 -1.42
N ASP A 40 2.40 5.26 -0.19
CA ASP A 40 1.45 5.89 0.70
C ASP A 40 1.04 7.26 0.12
N LEU A 41 -0.20 7.35 -0.32
CA LEU A 41 -0.79 8.64 -0.68
C LEU A 41 -1.45 9.26 0.55
N PRO A 42 -1.25 10.57 0.80
CA PRO A 42 -1.96 11.25 1.87
C PRO A 42 -3.46 11.16 1.63
N THR A 43 -4.21 10.74 2.66
CA THR A 43 -5.69 10.65 2.66
C THR A 43 -6.38 12.00 2.64
N SER A 44 -5.67 13.11 2.38
CA SER A 44 -6.27 14.41 2.10
C SER A 44 -7.09 14.29 0.82
N SER A 45 -8.40 14.04 0.97
CA SER A 45 -9.30 13.90 -0.15
C SER A 45 -9.20 15.17 -1.01
N SER A 46 -8.82 15.02 -2.28
CA SER A 46 -8.77 16.12 -3.24
C SER A 46 -10.15 16.66 -3.64
N LYS A 47 -11.21 16.28 -2.90
CA LYS A 47 -12.58 16.69 -3.18
C LYS A 47 -12.77 18.13 -2.72
N LYS A 48 -12.45 19.08 -3.60
CA LYS A 48 -13.08 20.40 -3.57
C LYS A 48 -14.56 20.18 -3.83
N ILE A 49 -15.37 20.22 -2.78
CA ILE A 49 -16.81 20.42 -2.91
C ILE A 49 -16.98 21.86 -3.35
N GLY A 50 -17.33 22.05 -4.63
CA GLY A 50 -17.78 23.33 -5.18
C GLY A 50 -19.27 23.54 -4.99
#